data_AF-A0A3S0KJ37-F1
#
_entry.id   AF-A0A3S0KJ37-F1
#
_cell.length_a   1.000
_cell.length_b   1.000
_cell.length_c   1.000
_cell.angle_alpha   90.00
_cell.angle_beta   90.00
_cell.angle_gamma   90.00
#
_symmetry.space_group_name_H-M   'P 1'
#
loop_
_entity.id
_entity.type
_entity.pdbx_description
1 polymer ?
#
loop_
_entity_poly.entity_id
_entity_poly.type
_entity_poly.pdbx_seq_one_letter_code
_entity_poly.pdbx_strand_id
1 'polypeptide(L)'
;MFEPLLTQPEILKLDHHSRLIVTLHESTSDFSLLQVMNGHIGEFIIVSICDDSLSVMVRLHPFLSIAVEPSNADVTTLLDDRTPLTRSAGQGWRLFSALGISPRMCASQLREGLFIDVGCNSQAQFSIVQSGMWQIVPLEEDNRLFHGPRELMRAKALVARAVQHELNTQELLLEISELENVRSDLTAFSCSELVRRHPEISAEVTKLDAQLLRKKQWLSRSYNQSVERVSWQYSANHASKHELQTRKLEYYKLLSTTAINDMVQQLIVDEE
;
A
#
# COMPACT_ATOMS: atom_id res chain seq x y z
N MET A 1 -5.62 19.18 4.35
CA MET A 1 -4.89 19.41 3.08
C MET A 1 -3.43 19.15 3.39
N PHE A 2 -2.96 17.91 3.24
CA PHE A 2 -1.53 17.60 3.40
C PHE A 2 -0.87 17.98 2.07
N GLU A 3 -0.01 19.00 2.08
CA GLU A 3 0.95 19.14 0.99
C GLU A 3 1.83 17.89 1.00
N PRO A 4 1.92 17.14 -0.11
CA PRO A 4 2.85 16.03 -0.17
C PRO A 4 4.25 16.62 -0.02
N LEU A 5 4.98 16.15 0.99
CA LEU A 5 6.39 16.45 1.18
C LEU A 5 7.13 15.82 -0.01
N LEU A 6 7.26 16.56 -1.11
CA LEU A 6 8.05 16.16 -2.26
C LEU A 6 9.48 16.68 -2.09
N THR A 7 10.42 15.93 -2.63
CA THR A 7 11.81 16.36 -2.75
C THR A 7 11.93 17.59 -3.66
N GLN A 8 13.06 18.28 -3.56
CA GLN A 8 13.39 19.35 -4.50
C GLN A 8 13.43 18.80 -5.93
N PRO A 9 13.04 19.61 -6.93
CA PRO A 9 13.03 19.18 -8.31
C PRO A 9 14.44 18.81 -8.78
N GLU A 10 14.58 17.58 -9.29
CA GLU A 10 15.81 17.08 -9.90
C GLU A 10 15.60 16.94 -11.41
N ILE A 11 16.60 17.28 -12.23
CA ILE A 11 16.52 17.14 -13.68
C ILE A 11 17.28 15.88 -14.09
N LEU A 12 16.55 14.89 -14.59
CA LEU A 12 17.10 13.68 -15.17
C LEU A 12 17.26 13.86 -16.68
N LYS A 13 18.42 13.46 -17.20
CA LYS A 13 18.67 13.36 -18.63
C LYS A 13 18.53 11.89 -19.03
N LEU A 14 17.68 11.65 -20.02
CA LEU A 14 17.34 10.33 -20.54
C LEU A 14 17.79 10.28 -22.00
N ASP A 15 18.38 9.16 -22.39
CA ASP A 15 18.73 8.89 -23.78
C ASP A 15 17.54 8.24 -24.50
N HIS A 16 17.65 8.06 -25.82
CA HIS A 16 16.60 7.59 -26.74
C HIS A 16 15.66 6.49 -26.19
N HIS A 17 16.21 5.46 -25.55
CA HIS A 17 15.45 4.40 -24.90
C HIS A 17 15.97 4.18 -23.49
N SER A 18 15.20 4.66 -22.52
CA SER A 18 15.59 4.61 -21.10
C SER A 18 14.48 3.98 -20.28
N ARG A 19 14.85 3.28 -19.22
CA ARG A 19 13.96 2.76 -18.20
C ARG A 19 14.18 3.53 -16.91
N LEU A 20 13.12 4.13 -16.41
CA LEU A 20 13.09 4.71 -15.08
C LEU A 20 12.75 3.60 -14.09
N ILE A 21 13.56 3.49 -13.04
CA ILE A 21 13.34 2.55 -11.95
C ILE A 21 13.07 3.37 -10.70
N VAL A 22 11.84 3.30 -10.22
CA VAL A 22 11.43 3.94 -8.97
C VAL A 22 11.47 2.90 -7.86
N THR A 23 12.34 3.11 -6.87
CA THR A 23 12.53 2.19 -5.76
C THR A 23 12.20 2.83 -4.41
N LEU A 24 11.70 2.03 -3.47
CA LEU A 24 11.53 2.41 -2.08
C LEU A 24 12.84 2.15 -1.30
N HIS A 25 13.25 3.10 -0.46
CA HIS A 25 14.36 2.86 0.47
C HIS A 25 14.05 1.69 1.41
N GLU A 26 15.01 0.77 1.58
CA GLU A 26 14.86 -0.44 2.41
C GLU A 26 14.51 -0.15 3.86
N SER A 27 14.94 1.01 4.38
CA SER A 27 14.67 1.45 5.75
C SER A 27 13.25 2.00 5.97
N THR A 28 12.45 2.16 4.91
CA THR A 28 11.11 2.76 5.02
C THR A 28 10.08 1.74 5.45
N SER A 29 9.38 2.05 6.55
CA SER A 29 8.29 1.23 7.05
C SER A 29 7.07 1.27 6.14
N ASP A 30 6.35 0.15 6.00
CA ASP A 30 5.08 0.08 5.27
C ASP A 30 4.05 1.08 5.83
N PHE A 31 4.12 1.36 7.13
CA PHE A 31 3.23 2.31 7.80
C PHE A 31 3.45 3.75 7.31
N SER A 32 4.69 4.14 7.02
CA SER A 32 5.01 5.45 6.45
C SER A 32 4.42 5.60 5.04
N LEU A 33 4.42 4.52 4.26
CA LEU A 33 3.80 4.52 2.93
C LEU A 33 2.29 4.70 2.99
N LEU A 34 1.59 4.08 3.95
CA LEU A 34 0.12 4.21 4.10
C LEU A 34 -0.37 5.66 4.06
N GLN A 35 0.39 6.58 4.64
CA GLN A 35 0.03 8.00 4.68
C GLN A 35 0.25 8.71 3.32
N VAL A 36 1.25 8.26 2.56
CA VAL A 36 1.69 8.85 1.28
C VAL A 36 0.92 8.31 0.09
N MET A 37 0.53 7.03 0.12
CA MET A 37 -0.26 6.37 -0.93
C MET A 37 -1.62 7.05 -1.18
N ASN A 38 -2.00 7.99 -0.32
CA ASN A 38 -3.20 8.78 -0.45
C ASN A 38 -3.11 9.91 -1.49
N GLY A 39 -1.89 10.26 -1.94
CA GLY A 39 -1.59 11.31 -2.91
C GLY A 39 -0.86 10.79 -4.15
N HIS A 40 -0.33 11.71 -4.95
CA HIS A 40 0.67 11.34 -5.96
C HIS A 40 2.00 11.11 -5.24
N ILE A 41 2.76 10.14 -5.74
CA ILE A 41 4.03 9.75 -5.14
C ILE A 41 5.21 10.35 -5.91
N GLY A 42 4.96 10.69 -7.17
CA GLY A 42 5.89 11.44 -8.00
C GLY A 42 5.18 12.34 -9.00
N GLU A 43 5.84 13.44 -9.35
CA GLU A 43 5.49 14.36 -10.42
C GLU A 43 6.65 14.44 -11.40
N PHE A 44 6.34 14.29 -12.69
CA PHE A 44 7.29 14.24 -13.78
C PHE A 44 6.89 15.27 -14.83
N ILE A 45 7.78 16.20 -15.16
CA ILE A 45 7.53 17.28 -16.11
C ILE A 45 8.64 17.28 -17.15
N ILE A 46 8.27 17.27 -18.43
CA ILE A 46 9.22 17.32 -19.52
C ILE A 46 9.73 18.75 -19.66
N VAL A 47 11.04 18.92 -19.57
CA VAL A 47 11.71 20.24 -19.71
C VAL A 47 12.07 20.48 -21.18
N SER A 48 12.70 19.50 -21.81
CA SER A 48 13.11 19.60 -23.21
C SER A 48 13.15 18.24 -23.87
N ILE A 49 12.79 18.20 -25.16
CA ILE A 49 12.89 17.03 -26.03
C ILE A 49 13.81 17.43 -27.19
N CYS A 50 14.86 16.66 -27.40
CA CYS A 50 15.70 16.65 -28.58
C CYS A 50 15.62 15.25 -29.20
N ASP A 51 16.00 15.14 -30.48
CA ASP A 51 15.86 13.88 -31.23
C ASP A 51 16.46 12.70 -30.45
N ASP A 52 17.67 12.86 -29.88
CA ASP A 52 18.38 11.78 -29.18
C ASP A 52 18.36 11.88 -27.64
N SER A 53 17.77 12.95 -27.07
CA SER A 53 17.83 13.19 -25.63
C SER A 53 16.59 13.87 -25.06
N LEU A 54 16.19 13.42 -23.87
CA LEU A 54 15.01 13.88 -23.16
C LEU A 54 15.42 14.37 -21.76
N SER A 55 15.01 15.58 -21.39
CA SER A 55 15.21 16.08 -20.02
C SER A 55 13.87 16.12 -19.28
N VAL A 56 13.80 15.42 -18.15
CA VAL A 56 12.60 15.33 -17.30
C VAL A 56 12.94 15.88 -15.91
N MET A 57 12.17 16.86 -15.47
CA MET A 57 12.17 17.31 -14.09
C MET A 57 11.30 16.37 -13.26
N VAL A 58 11.87 15.84 -12.18
CA VAL A 58 11.25 14.84 -11.32
C VAL A 58 11.16 15.38 -9.90
N ARG A 59 10.01 15.15 -9.27
CA ARG A 59 9.79 15.36 -7.84
C ARG A 59 9.20 14.08 -7.27
N LEU A 60 9.81 13.53 -6.23
CA LEU A 60 9.38 12.26 -5.63
C LEU A 60 9.19 12.43 -4.14
N HIS A 61 8.49 11.51 -3.50
CA HIS A 61 8.48 11.47 -2.04
C HIS A 61 9.88 11.14 -1.49
N PRO A 62 10.35 11.73 -0.37
CA PRO A 62 11.68 11.48 0.22
C PRO A 62 12.04 10.04 0.55
N PHE A 63 11.06 9.12 0.51
CA PHE A 63 11.27 7.70 0.76
C PHE A 63 11.58 6.92 -0.53
N LEU A 64 11.47 7.58 -1.69
CA LEU A 64 11.73 7.00 -2.99
C LEU A 64 13.03 7.51 -3.57
N SER A 65 13.70 6.60 -4.28
CA SER A 65 14.81 6.91 -5.16
C SER A 65 14.44 6.59 -6.60
N ILE A 66 15.09 7.27 -7.53
CA ILE A 66 14.95 7.02 -8.96
C ILE A 66 16.31 6.74 -9.57
N ALA A 67 16.38 5.67 -10.36
CA ALA A 67 17.52 5.33 -11.18
C ALA A 67 17.10 5.32 -12.65
N VAL A 68 18.06 5.61 -13.53
CA VAL A 68 17.89 5.58 -14.98
C VAL A 68 18.79 4.47 -15.52
N GLU A 69 18.21 3.51 -16.23
CA GLU A 69 18.94 2.47 -16.93
C GLU A 69 18.64 2.54 -18.44
N PRO A 70 19.60 2.20 -19.31
CA PRO A 70 19.33 2.06 -20.74
C PRO A 70 18.39 0.87 -20.98
N SER A 71 17.37 1.06 -21.80
CA SER A 71 16.39 0.02 -22.13
C SER A 71 16.49 -0.35 -23.61
N ASN A 72 16.47 -1.65 -23.91
CA ASN A 72 16.39 -2.17 -25.29
C ASN A 72 14.94 -2.50 -25.69
N ALA A 73 13.95 -2.12 -24.88
CA ALA A 73 12.56 -2.44 -25.14
C ALA A 73 11.91 -1.40 -26.07
N ASP A 74 11.44 -1.86 -27.23
CA ASP A 74 10.59 -1.06 -28.10
C ASP A 74 9.23 -0.84 -27.42
N VAL A 75 8.96 0.40 -27.01
CA VAL A 75 7.71 0.83 -26.34
C VAL A 75 6.45 0.51 -27.19
N THR A 76 6.61 0.25 -28.49
CA THR A 76 5.57 -0.19 -29.43
C THR A 76 5.19 -1.66 -29.32
N THR A 77 5.96 -2.51 -28.63
CA THR A 77 5.73 -3.97 -28.56
C THR A 77 5.06 -4.45 -27.27
N LEU A 78 4.78 -3.55 -26.32
CA LEU A 78 4.07 -3.90 -25.08
C LEU A 78 2.57 -4.07 -25.35
N LEU A 79 2.21 -5.30 -25.69
CA LEU A 79 0.85 -5.87 -25.85
C LEU A 79 0.07 -5.94 -24.52
N ASP A 80 0.05 -4.88 -23.72
CA ASP A 80 -0.73 -4.83 -22.47
C ASP A 80 -1.67 -3.62 -22.50
N ASP A 81 -2.88 -3.84 -23.05
CA ASP A 81 -4.20 -3.21 -22.80
C ASP A 81 -4.35 -1.69 -22.51
N ARG A 82 -3.28 -0.89 -22.54
CA ARG A 82 -3.28 0.55 -22.28
C ARG A 82 -2.29 1.25 -23.19
N THR A 83 -2.79 2.26 -23.90
CA THR A 83 -2.00 3.10 -24.80
C THR A 83 -0.90 3.84 -24.02
N PRO A 84 0.37 3.84 -24.51
CA PRO A 84 1.45 4.57 -23.87
C PRO A 84 1.11 6.07 -23.79
N LEU A 85 1.50 6.71 -22.69
CA LEU A 85 1.23 8.14 -22.49
C LEU A 85 2.21 8.97 -23.31
N THR A 86 1.72 9.75 -24.27
CA THR A 86 2.55 10.63 -25.11
C THR A 86 2.54 12.07 -24.61
N ARG A 87 3.70 12.71 -24.49
CA ARG A 87 3.85 14.06 -23.91
C ARG A 87 4.90 14.90 -24.64
N SER A 88 4.67 16.21 -24.70
CA SER A 88 5.58 17.21 -25.27
C SER A 88 6.25 18.07 -24.19
N ALA A 89 7.22 18.89 -24.58
CA ALA A 89 7.91 19.81 -23.67
C ALA A 89 6.93 20.76 -22.95
N GLY A 90 7.10 20.92 -21.63
CA GLY A 90 6.20 21.67 -20.76
C GLY A 90 5.00 20.88 -20.23
N GLN A 91 4.75 19.68 -20.76
CA GLN A 91 3.73 18.78 -20.24
C GLN A 91 4.31 17.80 -19.21
N GLY A 92 3.45 17.26 -18.36
CA GLY A 92 3.86 16.33 -17.32
C GLY A 92 2.77 15.36 -16.93
N TRP A 93 3.12 14.50 -15.99
CA TRP A 93 2.25 13.48 -15.44
C TRP A 93 2.58 13.21 -13.97
N ARG A 94 1.63 12.61 -13.27
CA ARG A 94 1.76 12.20 -11.88
C ARG A 94 1.63 10.70 -11.75
N LEU A 95 2.44 10.13 -10.87
CA LEU A 95 2.37 8.73 -10.50
C LEU A 95 1.46 8.55 -9.29
N PHE A 96 0.46 7.69 -9.43
CA PHE A 96 -0.46 7.31 -8.36
C PHE A 96 -0.52 5.79 -8.24
N SER A 97 -0.81 5.29 -7.04
CA SER A 97 -1.39 3.95 -6.95
C SER A 97 -2.77 3.92 -7.57
N ALA A 98 -3.09 2.83 -8.24
CA ALA A 98 -4.46 2.59 -8.67
C ALA A 98 -5.38 2.39 -7.45
N LEU A 99 -6.66 2.75 -7.61
CA LEU A 99 -7.63 2.75 -6.53
C LEU A 99 -7.90 1.31 -6.04
N GLY A 100 -7.83 1.08 -4.73
CA GLY A 100 -8.17 -0.21 -4.10
C GLY A 100 -7.03 -1.20 -3.94
N ILE A 101 -5.86 -0.92 -4.52
CA ILE A 101 -4.66 -1.73 -4.27
C ILE A 101 -4.19 -1.51 -2.84
N SER A 102 -3.69 -2.57 -2.21
CA SER A 102 -3.15 -2.47 -0.86
C SER A 102 -1.83 -1.70 -0.91
N PRO A 103 -1.67 -0.68 -0.06
CA PRO A 103 -0.39 -0.04 0.17
C PRO A 103 0.76 -1.03 0.38
N ARG A 104 0.49 -2.20 0.98
CA ARG A 104 1.46 -3.30 1.05
C ARG A 104 1.91 -3.83 -0.33
N MET A 105 0.99 -4.12 -1.23
CA MET A 105 1.33 -4.61 -2.58
C MET A 105 2.07 -3.53 -3.39
N CYS A 106 1.68 -2.26 -3.21
CA CYS A 106 2.45 -1.14 -3.75
C CYS A 106 3.86 -1.06 -3.15
N ALA A 107 4.00 -1.24 -1.84
CA ALA A 107 5.28 -1.20 -1.14
C ALA A 107 6.20 -2.35 -1.57
N SER A 108 5.68 -3.58 -1.67
CA SER A 108 6.46 -4.72 -2.15
C SER A 108 6.94 -4.51 -3.58
N GLN A 109 6.06 -4.02 -4.46
CA GLN A 109 6.46 -3.73 -5.84
C GLN A 109 7.48 -2.58 -5.92
N LEU A 110 7.35 -1.53 -5.11
CA LEU A 110 8.35 -0.45 -5.08
C LEU A 110 9.69 -0.92 -4.51
N ARG A 111 9.72 -1.93 -3.63
CA ARG A 111 10.98 -2.54 -3.19
C ARG A 111 11.65 -3.36 -4.28
N GLU A 112 10.86 -4.09 -5.06
CA GLU A 112 11.33 -4.84 -6.24
C GLU A 112 11.76 -3.92 -7.39
N GLY A 113 11.17 -2.71 -7.44
CA GLY A 113 11.42 -1.68 -8.44
C GLY A 113 10.24 -1.53 -9.38
N LEU A 114 9.71 -0.31 -9.47
CA LEU A 114 8.70 0.04 -10.48
C LEU A 114 9.40 0.49 -11.75
N PHE A 115 9.22 -0.30 -12.82
CA PHE A 115 9.80 -0.03 -14.12
C PHE A 115 8.86 0.78 -15.02
N ILE A 116 9.35 1.93 -15.48
CA ILE A 116 8.65 2.79 -16.43
C ILE A 116 9.55 2.93 -17.66
N ASP A 117 9.10 2.35 -18.78
CA ASP A 117 9.81 2.46 -20.05
C ASP A 117 9.50 3.80 -20.70
N VAL A 118 10.57 4.45 -21.16
CA VAL A 118 10.57 5.76 -21.80
C VAL A 118 11.11 5.63 -23.21
N GLY A 119 10.29 5.99 -24.19
CA GLY A 119 10.68 6.11 -25.59
C GLY A 119 10.75 7.57 -26.01
N CYS A 120 11.83 7.97 -26.67
CA CYS A 120 12.00 9.31 -27.23
C CYS A 120 12.07 9.24 -28.75
N ASN A 121 10.97 9.66 -29.40
CA ASN A 121 10.92 9.92 -30.84
C ASN A 121 10.72 11.44 -31.04
N SER A 122 9.57 11.86 -31.59
CA SER A 122 9.16 13.28 -31.67
C SER A 122 8.43 13.79 -30.41
N GLN A 123 7.94 12.86 -29.59
CA GLN A 123 7.29 13.08 -28.31
C GLN A 123 7.78 12.01 -27.36
N ALA A 124 7.82 12.32 -26.06
CA ALA A 124 8.17 11.35 -25.04
C ALA A 124 6.99 10.41 -24.79
N GLN A 125 7.24 9.11 -24.81
CA GLN A 125 6.25 8.08 -24.54
C GLN A 125 6.59 7.38 -23.23
N PHE A 126 5.61 7.25 -22.33
CA PHE A 126 5.79 6.60 -21.03
C PHE A 126 4.84 5.40 -20.91
N SER A 127 5.37 4.26 -20.48
CA SER A 127 4.59 3.05 -20.23
C SER A 127 5.05 2.34 -18.97
N ILE A 128 4.12 1.78 -18.19
CA ILE A 128 4.44 0.99 -17.00
C ILE A 128 4.47 -0.48 -17.41
N VAL A 129 5.59 -1.15 -17.17
CA VAL A 129 5.78 -2.57 -17.55
C VAL A 129 4.83 -3.51 -16.81
N GLN A 130 4.35 -3.12 -15.62
CA GLN A 130 3.39 -3.87 -14.81
C GLN A 130 2.28 -2.94 -14.28
N SER A 131 1.36 -2.57 -15.16
CA SER A 131 0.38 -1.48 -14.96
C SER A 131 -0.76 -1.78 -13.96
N GLY A 132 -0.83 -2.99 -13.40
CA GLY A 132 -1.95 -3.41 -12.56
C GLY A 132 -2.09 -2.62 -11.26
N MET A 133 -0.97 -2.19 -10.67
CA MET A 133 -0.93 -1.53 -9.35
C MET A 133 -0.73 -0.01 -9.42
N TRP A 134 -0.31 0.50 -10.57
CA TRP A 134 0.12 1.88 -10.75
C TRP A 134 -0.61 2.55 -11.89
N GLN A 135 -0.86 3.84 -11.73
CA GLN A 135 -1.49 4.64 -12.74
C GLN A 135 -0.66 5.91 -12.97
N ILE A 136 -0.29 6.10 -14.23
CA ILE A 136 0.20 7.38 -14.72
C ILE A 136 -1.03 8.21 -15.10
N VAL A 137 -1.13 9.41 -14.52
CA VAL A 137 -2.22 10.35 -14.80
C VAL A 137 -1.64 11.63 -15.39
N PRO A 138 -2.15 12.13 -16.53
CA PRO A 138 -1.81 13.43 -17.05
C PRO A 138 -2.04 14.56 -16.05
N LEU A 139 -1.22 15.61 -16.08
CA LEU A 139 -1.48 16.78 -15.23
C LEU A 139 -2.82 17.46 -15.58
N GLU A 140 -3.17 17.50 -16.86
CA GLU A 140 -4.42 18.09 -17.36
C GLU A 140 -5.66 17.23 -17.12
N GLU A 141 -5.50 15.91 -16.96
CA GLU A 141 -6.59 14.97 -16.66
C GLU A 141 -6.65 14.60 -15.18
N ASP A 142 -5.86 15.24 -14.32
CA ASP A 142 -5.93 15.07 -12.86
C ASP A 142 -7.17 15.77 -12.29
N ASN A 143 -8.32 15.28 -12.73
CA ASN A 143 -9.66 15.65 -12.30
C ASN A 143 -10.06 14.89 -11.04
N ARG A 144 -9.11 14.45 -10.21
CA ARG A 144 -9.39 13.81 -8.92
C ARG A 144 -9.96 14.79 -7.87
N LEU A 145 -10.24 16.03 -8.29
CA LEU A 145 -11.12 17.00 -7.63
C LEU A 145 -12.60 16.82 -8.02
N PHE A 146 -12.90 16.14 -9.14
CA PHE A 146 -14.22 16.02 -9.78
C PHE A 146 -14.85 14.63 -9.74
N HIS A 147 -14.09 13.58 -9.39
CA HIS A 147 -14.70 12.29 -9.06
C HIS A 147 -15.26 12.35 -7.63
N GLY A 148 -16.37 11.65 -7.39
CA GLY A 148 -17.09 11.65 -6.12
C GLY A 148 -16.22 11.38 -4.88
N PRO A 149 -16.79 11.49 -3.67
CA PRO A 149 -16.02 11.48 -2.42
C PRO A 149 -14.96 10.37 -2.37
N ARG A 150 -13.70 10.75 -2.17
CA ARG A 150 -12.55 9.83 -2.25
C ARG A 150 -12.68 8.69 -1.24
N GLU A 151 -13.25 8.99 -0.09
CA GLU A 151 -13.52 8.10 1.01
C GLU A 151 -14.47 6.97 0.58
N LEU A 152 -15.49 7.29 -0.22
CA LEU A 152 -16.41 6.30 -0.79
C LEU A 152 -15.73 5.41 -1.82
N MET A 153 -14.92 5.99 -2.70
CA MET A 153 -14.20 5.20 -3.71
C MET A 153 -13.21 4.23 -3.07
N ARG A 154 -12.48 4.66 -2.03
CA ARG A 154 -11.57 3.78 -1.27
C ARG A 154 -12.32 2.67 -0.55
N ALA A 155 -13.41 3.01 0.12
CA ALA A 155 -14.24 2.01 0.81
C ALA A 155 -14.78 0.96 -0.16
N LYS A 156 -15.32 1.39 -1.31
CA LYS A 156 -15.79 0.48 -2.38
C LYS A 156 -14.67 -0.44 -2.87
N ALA A 157 -13.49 0.13 -3.10
CA ALA A 157 -12.37 -0.62 -3.65
C ALA A 157 -11.80 -1.63 -2.63
N LEU A 158 -11.76 -1.29 -1.34
CA LEU A 158 -11.42 -2.22 -0.26
C LEU A 158 -12.45 -3.35 -0.11
N VAL A 159 -13.74 -3.06 -0.27
CA VAL A 159 -14.79 -4.08 -0.26
C VAL A 159 -14.67 -5.01 -1.47
N ALA A 160 -14.36 -4.46 -2.65
CA ALA A 160 -14.20 -5.22 -3.89
C ALA A 160 -12.94 -6.12 -3.90
N ARG A 161 -11.93 -5.84 -3.08
CA ARG A 161 -10.72 -6.67 -2.99
C ARG A 161 -11.07 -8.09 -2.52
N ALA A 162 -10.67 -9.07 -3.32
CA ALA A 162 -10.83 -10.49 -3.03
C ALA A 162 -10.19 -10.87 -1.69
N VAL A 163 -10.81 -11.82 -1.00
CA VAL A 163 -10.35 -12.29 0.31
C VAL A 163 -9.27 -13.36 0.10
N GLN A 164 -8.03 -13.03 0.44
CA GLN A 164 -6.91 -13.97 0.40
C GLN A 164 -6.93 -14.82 1.68
N HIS A 165 -6.89 -16.14 1.52
CA HIS A 165 -7.05 -17.10 2.64
C HIS A 165 -5.71 -17.55 3.25
N GLU A 166 -4.59 -17.21 2.62
CA GLU A 166 -3.24 -17.67 2.99
C GLU A 166 -2.35 -16.50 3.49
N LEU A 167 -2.92 -15.60 4.29
CA LEU A 167 -2.21 -14.43 4.82
C LEU A 167 -1.46 -14.78 6.12
N ASN A 168 -0.24 -14.25 6.28
CA ASN A 168 0.52 -14.35 7.53
C ASN A 168 -0.10 -13.45 8.62
N THR A 169 0.14 -13.74 9.90
CA THR A 169 -0.35 -12.99 11.08
C THR A 169 -0.06 -11.49 11.01
N GLN A 170 1.16 -11.11 10.62
CA GLN A 170 1.56 -9.71 10.44
C GLN A 170 0.77 -9.02 9.33
N GLU A 171 0.49 -9.76 8.26
CA GLU A 171 -0.21 -9.28 7.08
C GLU A 171 -1.69 -9.06 7.35
N LEU A 172 -2.31 -9.98 8.10
CA LEU A 172 -3.67 -9.83 8.61
C LEU A 172 -3.80 -8.57 9.47
N LEU A 173 -2.81 -8.29 10.31
CA LEU A 173 -2.82 -7.09 11.16
C LEU A 173 -2.69 -5.80 10.33
N LEU A 174 -1.86 -5.80 9.30
CA LEU A 174 -1.77 -4.69 8.35
C LEU A 174 -3.10 -4.46 7.62
N GLU A 175 -3.74 -5.50 7.10
CA GLU A 175 -5.05 -5.36 6.44
C GLU A 175 -6.14 -4.83 7.40
N ILE A 176 -6.13 -5.28 8.65
CA ILE A 176 -7.04 -4.76 9.69
C ILE A 176 -6.77 -3.26 9.91
N SER A 177 -5.51 -2.85 9.98
CA SER A 177 -5.16 -1.44 10.16
C SER A 177 -5.55 -0.56 8.97
N GLU A 178 -5.36 -1.04 7.73
CA GLU A 178 -5.82 -0.36 6.51
C GLU A 178 -7.34 -0.15 6.53
N LEU A 179 -8.07 -1.20 6.92
CA LEU A 179 -9.52 -1.17 7.00
C LEU A 179 -10.01 -0.21 8.08
N GLU A 180 -9.38 -0.21 9.26
CA GLU A 180 -9.69 0.73 10.33
C GLU A 180 -9.44 2.19 9.94
N ASN A 181 -8.34 2.47 9.23
CA ASN A 181 -8.04 3.80 8.71
C ASN A 181 -9.13 4.26 7.74
N VAL A 182 -9.51 3.43 6.76
CA VAL A 182 -10.56 3.80 5.80
C VAL A 182 -11.93 3.94 6.47
N ARG A 183 -12.23 3.13 7.51
CA ARG A 183 -13.46 3.33 8.29
C ARG A 183 -13.42 4.62 9.07
N SER A 184 -12.29 4.99 9.67
CA SER A 184 -12.12 6.27 10.35
C SER A 184 -12.37 7.43 9.38
N ASP A 185 -11.75 7.40 8.20
CA ASP A 185 -11.96 8.38 7.13
C ASP A 185 -13.43 8.45 6.71
N LEU A 186 -14.09 7.30 6.55
CA LEU A 186 -15.50 7.22 6.16
C LEU A 186 -16.44 7.73 7.27
N THR A 187 -16.11 7.54 8.54
CA THR A 187 -16.86 8.11 9.68
C THR A 187 -16.64 9.61 9.81
N ALA A 188 -15.43 10.11 9.55
CA ALA A 188 -15.19 11.55 9.48
C ALA A 188 -15.97 12.17 8.31
N PHE A 189 -15.99 11.49 7.17
CA PHE A 189 -16.76 11.90 6.00
C PHE A 189 -18.28 11.87 6.24
N SER A 190 -18.80 10.89 6.96
CA SER A 190 -20.23 10.83 7.31
C SER A 190 -20.69 12.03 8.15
N CYS A 191 -19.77 12.63 8.91
CA CYS A 191 -20.01 13.83 9.70
C CYS A 191 -19.94 15.13 8.88
N SER A 192 -19.45 15.07 7.63
CA SER A 192 -19.30 16.24 6.76
C SER A 192 -20.64 16.78 6.26
N GLU A 193 -20.70 18.08 5.95
CA GLU A 193 -21.92 18.73 5.47
C GLU A 193 -22.44 18.18 4.14
N LEU A 194 -21.55 17.67 3.29
CA LEU A 194 -21.91 17.09 1.98
C LEU A 194 -22.80 15.86 2.14
N VAL A 195 -22.51 15.00 3.13
CA VAL A 195 -23.30 13.79 3.40
C VAL A 195 -24.64 14.13 4.05
N ARG A 196 -24.68 15.18 4.88
CA ARG A 196 -25.92 15.66 5.51
C ARG A 196 -26.90 16.24 4.51
N ARG A 197 -26.41 16.85 3.42
CA ARG A 197 -27.24 17.47 2.38
C ARG A 197 -27.78 16.46 1.36
N HIS A 198 -27.09 15.33 1.15
CA HIS A 198 -27.46 14.33 0.15
C HIS A 198 -27.79 12.97 0.79
N PRO A 199 -29.09 12.59 0.91
CA PRO A 199 -29.49 11.35 1.58
C PRO A 199 -29.01 10.09 0.87
N GLU A 200 -28.83 10.13 -0.45
CA GLU A 200 -28.31 9.02 -1.26
C GLU A 200 -26.87 8.66 -0.88
N ILE A 201 -26.03 9.69 -0.66
CA ILE A 201 -24.64 9.54 -0.23
C ILE A 201 -24.60 8.96 1.19
N SER A 202 -25.47 9.42 2.08
CA SER A 202 -25.58 8.89 3.44
C SER A 202 -25.97 7.41 3.47
N ALA A 203 -26.93 6.99 2.64
CA ALA A 203 -27.32 5.59 2.49
C ALA A 203 -26.16 4.73 1.95
N GLU A 204 -25.37 5.28 1.03
CA GLU A 204 -24.19 4.58 0.51
C GLU A 204 -23.07 4.44 1.56
N VAL A 205 -22.80 5.50 2.33
CA VAL A 205 -21.83 5.49 3.44
C VAL A 205 -22.19 4.40 4.46
N THR A 206 -23.45 4.34 4.90
CA THR A 206 -23.90 3.35 5.90
C THR A 206 -23.82 1.91 5.37
N LYS A 207 -24.16 1.69 4.09
CA LYS A 207 -24.01 0.38 3.43
C LYS A 207 -22.54 -0.05 3.38
N LEU A 208 -21.65 0.86 3.00
CA LEU A 208 -20.21 0.57 2.93
C LEU A 208 -19.61 0.32 4.30
N ASP A 209 -19.98 1.09 5.34
CA ASP A 209 -19.50 0.85 6.70
C ASP A 209 -19.91 -0.54 7.22
N ALA A 210 -21.15 -0.98 6.95
CA ALA A 210 -21.59 -2.32 7.30
C ALA A 210 -20.79 -3.42 6.59
N GLN A 211 -20.46 -3.24 5.31
CA GLN A 211 -19.64 -4.18 4.54
C GLN A 211 -18.20 -4.22 5.05
N LEU A 212 -17.60 -3.06 5.35
CA LEU A 212 -16.27 -2.97 5.93
C LEU A 212 -16.22 -3.60 7.33
N LEU A 213 -17.24 -3.38 8.17
CA LEU A 213 -17.33 -4.00 9.50
C LEU A 213 -17.37 -5.53 9.40
N ARG A 214 -18.14 -6.08 8.46
CA ARG A 214 -18.17 -7.54 8.23
C ARG A 214 -16.80 -8.08 7.81
N LYS A 215 -16.09 -7.36 6.93
CA LYS A 215 -14.74 -7.72 6.50
C LYS A 215 -13.74 -7.64 7.67
N LYS A 216 -13.82 -6.62 8.52
CA LYS A 216 -13.03 -6.52 9.76
C LYS A 216 -13.27 -7.71 10.68
N GLN A 217 -14.53 -8.03 10.96
CA GLN A 217 -14.87 -9.16 11.84
C GLN A 217 -14.30 -10.49 11.31
N TRP A 218 -14.33 -10.68 9.99
CA TRP A 218 -13.74 -11.85 9.36
C TRP A 218 -12.21 -11.87 9.51
N LEU A 219 -11.52 -10.75 9.19
CA LEU A 219 -10.07 -10.63 9.34
C LEU A 219 -9.62 -10.81 10.78
N SER A 220 -10.31 -10.20 11.75
CA SER A 220 -9.99 -10.37 13.17
C SER A 220 -10.18 -11.82 13.64
N ARG A 221 -11.18 -12.54 13.13
CA ARG A 221 -11.34 -13.97 13.42
C ARG A 221 -10.19 -14.79 12.82
N SER A 222 -9.79 -14.50 11.59
CA SER A 222 -8.65 -15.15 10.92
C SER A 222 -7.33 -14.87 11.65
N TYR A 223 -7.12 -13.63 12.11
CA TYR A 223 -5.99 -13.24 12.94
C TYR A 223 -5.97 -14.00 14.27
N ASN A 224 -7.09 -14.01 15.01
CA ASN A 224 -7.15 -14.76 16.27
C ASN A 224 -6.92 -16.26 16.04
N GLN A 225 -7.45 -16.84 14.96
CA GLN A 225 -7.22 -18.24 14.62
C GLN A 225 -5.75 -18.53 14.29
N SER A 226 -5.05 -17.64 13.58
CA SER A 226 -3.63 -17.82 13.25
C SER A 226 -2.71 -17.59 14.46
N VAL A 227 -3.08 -16.71 15.39
CA VAL A 227 -2.35 -16.49 16.64
C VAL A 227 -2.59 -17.62 17.65
N GLU A 228 -3.82 -18.12 17.74
CA GLU A 228 -4.19 -19.17 18.71
C GLU A 228 -3.91 -20.59 18.20
N ARG A 229 -3.78 -20.81 16.87
CA ARG A 229 -3.55 -22.14 16.28
C ARG A 229 -2.46 -22.11 15.20
N VAL A 230 -1.33 -22.77 15.48
CA VAL A 230 -0.22 -22.90 14.52
C VAL A 230 -0.57 -23.76 13.30
N SER A 231 -1.59 -24.64 13.35
CA SER A 231 -2.25 -25.23 12.16
C SER A 231 -3.42 -26.12 12.57
N TRP A 232 -4.44 -26.23 11.71
CA TRP A 232 -5.58 -27.15 11.88
C TRP A 232 -5.19 -28.64 11.72
N GLN A 233 -4.03 -28.90 11.12
CA GLN A 233 -3.52 -30.24 10.84
C GLN A 233 -2.88 -30.92 12.07
N TYR A 234 -2.64 -30.18 13.15
CA TYR A 234 -1.99 -30.72 14.34
C TYR A 234 -2.94 -30.74 15.53
N SER A 235 -2.92 -31.86 16.26
CA SER A 235 -3.68 -32.00 17.50
C SER A 235 -3.16 -31.02 18.56
N ALA A 236 -3.98 -30.72 19.57
CA ALA A 236 -3.58 -29.92 20.73
C ALA A 236 -2.35 -30.48 21.48
N ASN A 237 -1.93 -31.71 21.16
CA ASN A 237 -0.77 -32.38 21.75
C ASN A 237 0.49 -32.27 20.89
N HIS A 238 0.44 -31.56 19.76
CA HIS A 238 1.63 -31.37 18.94
C HIS A 238 2.54 -30.33 19.59
N ALA A 239 3.70 -30.77 20.05
CA ALA A 239 4.74 -29.95 20.68
C ALA A 239 5.31 -28.95 19.66
N SER A 240 4.60 -27.86 19.41
CA SER A 240 5.12 -26.70 18.68
C SER A 240 5.68 -25.70 19.71
N LYS A 241 6.83 -25.12 19.37
CA LYS A 241 7.76 -24.46 20.28
C LYS A 241 7.07 -23.55 21.29
N HIS A 242 7.40 -23.86 22.54
CA HIS A 242 7.07 -23.29 23.84
C HIS A 242 7.00 -21.76 24.01
N GLU A 243 7.11 -20.90 23.00
CA GLU A 243 7.28 -19.45 23.21
C GLU A 243 6.11 -18.78 23.94
N LEU A 244 4.87 -19.15 23.63
CA LEU A 244 3.68 -18.58 24.27
C LEU A 244 3.50 -19.14 25.70
N GLN A 245 3.91 -20.39 25.94
CA GLN A 245 3.88 -21.01 27.26
C GLN A 245 5.03 -20.53 28.13
N THR A 246 6.22 -20.30 27.59
CA THR A 246 7.34 -19.67 28.31
C THR A 246 7.00 -18.23 28.65
N ARG A 247 6.41 -17.45 27.73
CA ARG A 247 5.94 -16.09 28.06
C ARG A 247 4.90 -16.11 29.17
N LYS A 248 3.93 -17.04 29.11
CA LYS A 248 2.93 -17.21 30.19
C LYS A 248 3.55 -17.65 31.51
N LEU A 249 4.57 -18.52 31.49
CA LEU A 249 5.34 -18.92 32.67
C LEU A 249 6.20 -17.78 33.23
N GLU A 250 6.78 -16.95 32.36
CA GLU A 250 7.54 -15.76 32.76
C GLU A 250 6.63 -14.72 33.40
N TYR A 251 5.45 -14.48 32.81
CA TYR A 251 4.43 -13.61 33.42
C TYR A 251 3.92 -14.20 34.73
N TYR A 252 3.76 -15.52 34.82
CA TYR A 252 3.41 -16.18 36.06
C TYR A 252 4.49 -15.98 37.13
N LYS A 253 5.78 -16.18 36.80
CA LYS A 253 6.91 -15.93 37.71
C LYS A 253 7.03 -14.47 38.16
N LEU A 254 6.67 -13.53 37.28
CA LEU A 254 6.72 -12.09 37.58
C LEU A 254 5.55 -11.63 38.46
N LEU A 255 4.39 -12.27 38.32
CA LEU A 255 3.14 -11.86 38.98
C LEU A 255 2.78 -12.72 40.20
N SER A 256 3.37 -13.91 40.34
CA SER A 256 3.11 -14.78 41.48
C SER A 256 3.83 -14.29 42.73
N THR A 257 3.15 -14.41 43.87
CA THR A 257 3.75 -14.16 45.18
C THR A 257 4.69 -15.30 45.55
N THR A 258 5.75 -15.02 46.31
CA THR A 258 6.78 -16.01 46.71
C THR A 258 6.17 -17.26 47.34
N ALA A 259 5.12 -17.11 48.14
CA ALA A 259 4.39 -18.22 48.77
C ALA A 259 3.77 -19.21 47.77
N ILE A 260 3.32 -18.75 46.59
CA ILE A 260 2.74 -19.63 45.57
C ILE A 260 3.85 -20.41 44.85
N ASN A 261 5.00 -19.78 44.61
CA ASN A 261 6.14 -20.45 43.99
C ASN A 261 6.74 -21.54 44.91
N ASP A 262 6.82 -21.27 46.21
CA ASP A 262 7.32 -22.24 47.20
C ASP A 262 6.38 -23.46 47.31
N MET A 263 5.07 -23.25 47.24
CA MET A 263 4.07 -24.31 47.29
C MET A 263 4.09 -25.19 46.02
N VAL A 264 4.35 -24.59 44.85
CA VAL A 264 4.55 -25.33 43.60
C VAL A 264 5.85 -26.13 43.63
N GLN A 265 6.93 -25.59 44.22
CA GLN A 265 8.17 -26.35 44.41
C GLN A 265 7.99 -27.53 45.37
N GLN A 266 7.23 -27.36 46.46
CA GLN A 266 6.91 -28.46 47.37
C GLN A 266 6.11 -29.57 46.68
N LEU A 267 5.12 -29.22 45.85
CA LEU A 267 4.37 -30.20 45.06
C LEU A 267 5.23 -30.96 44.05
N ILE A 268 6.23 -30.30 43.45
CA ILE A 268 7.17 -30.96 42.52
C ILE A 268 8.10 -31.92 43.27
N VAL A 269 8.51 -31.58 44.49
CA VAL A 269 9.36 -32.45 45.34
C VAL A 269 8.57 -33.63 45.91
N ASP A 270 7.27 -33.46 46.16
CA ASP A 270 6.39 -34.53 46.64
C ASP A 270 5.95 -35.52 45.54
N GLU A 271 6.15 -35.19 44.26
CA GLU A 271 5.85 -36.06 43.10
C GLU A 271 7.06 -36.89 42.59
N GLU A 272 8.26 -36.71 43.15
CA GLU A 272 9.45 -37.59 42.93
C GLU A 272 9.56 -38.70 44.00
#